data_AF-A0A1X9MCN8-F1
#
_entry.id   AF-A0A1X9MCN8-F1
#
_cell.length_a   1.000
_cell.length_b   1.000
_cell.length_c   1.000
_cell.angle_alpha   90.00
_cell.angle_beta   90.00
_cell.angle_gamma   90.00
#
_symmetry.space_group_name_H-M   'P 1'
#
loop_
_entity.id
_entity.type
_entity.pdbx_description
1 polymer ?
#
loop_
_entity_poly.entity_id
_entity_poly.type
_entity_poly.pdbx_seq_one_letter_code
_entity_poly.pdbx_strand_id
1 'polypeptide(L)' 'MSEKNNQQANKTQEVAEHSYQPEDYQSSNEVEKGLATTHEQVSDAYMEGTIDAEKEKDVNSNK' A
#
# COMPACT_ATOMS: atom_id res chain seq x y z
N MET A 1 0.54 -33.42 4.29
CA MET A 1 1.45 -32.32 4.71
C MET A 1 2.25 -31.71 3.54
N SER A 2 2.39 -32.38 2.38
CA SER A 2 3.22 -31.86 1.27
C SER A 2 2.60 -30.70 0.48
N GLU A 3 1.26 -30.69 0.32
CA GLU A 3 0.57 -29.69 -0.52
C GLU A 3 0.55 -28.28 0.07
N LYS A 4 0.55 -28.15 1.42
CA LYS A 4 0.59 -26.84 2.09
C LYS A 4 1.92 -26.12 1.88
N ASN A 5 3.03 -26.85 1.89
CA ASN A 5 4.36 -26.29 1.65
C ASN A 5 4.49 -25.76 0.22
N ASN A 6 3.91 -26.47 -0.75
CA ASN A 6 3.99 -26.05 -2.16
C ASN A 6 3.15 -24.78 -2.40
N GLN A 7 1.94 -24.70 -1.84
CA GLN A 7 1.10 -23.48 -1.95
C GLN A 7 1.74 -22.25 -1.30
N GLN A 8 2.43 -22.43 -0.17
CA GLN A 8 3.13 -21.32 0.48
C GLN A 8 4.33 -20.82 -0.34
N ALA A 9 5.09 -21.72 -0.95
CA ALA A 9 6.20 -21.35 -1.84
C ALA A 9 5.71 -20.53 -3.05
N ASN A 10 4.57 -20.91 -3.65
CA ASN A 10 3.98 -20.17 -4.77
C ASN A 10 3.56 -18.74 -4.37
N LYS A 11 2.95 -18.56 -3.19
CA LYS A 11 2.58 -17.22 -2.70
C LYS A 11 3.79 -16.34 -2.40
N THR A 12 4.84 -16.91 -1.82
CA THR A 12 6.09 -16.17 -1.60
C THR A 12 6.71 -15.76 -2.92
N GLN A 13 6.59 -16.60 -3.94
CA GLN A 13 7.09 -16.29 -5.28
C GLN A 13 6.27 -15.18 -5.96
N GLU A 14 4.93 -15.19 -5.87
CA GLU A 14 4.10 -14.06 -6.35
C GLU A 14 4.56 -12.74 -5.74
N VAL A 15 4.73 -12.66 -4.42
CA VAL A 15 5.18 -11.41 -3.77
C VAL A 15 6.57 -10.97 -4.23
N ALA A 16 7.46 -11.91 -4.57
CA ALA A 16 8.80 -11.60 -5.04
C ALA A 16 8.87 -11.20 -6.53
N GLU A 17 7.93 -11.67 -7.35
CA GLU A 17 7.88 -11.42 -8.78
C GLU A 17 7.12 -10.14 -9.13
N HIS A 18 6.12 -9.77 -8.33
CA HIS A 18 5.28 -8.60 -8.57
C HIS A 18 5.88 -7.33 -7.95
N SER A 19 5.87 -6.25 -8.73
CA SER A 19 6.24 -4.90 -8.30
C SER A 19 5.04 -3.98 -8.44
N TYR A 20 5.02 -2.88 -7.69
CA TYR A 20 3.95 -1.88 -7.80
C TYR A 20 3.76 -1.40 -9.25
N GLN A 21 2.53 -1.48 -9.76
CA GLN A 21 2.06 -0.75 -10.93
C GLN A 21 0.79 0.02 -10.56
N PRO A 22 0.60 1.27 -11.04
CA PRO A 22 -0.60 2.06 -10.72
C PRO A 22 -1.90 1.42 -11.19
N GLU A 23 -1.87 0.71 -12.32
CA GLU A 23 -3.07 0.08 -12.91
C GLU A 23 -3.59 -1.11 -12.08
N ASP A 24 -2.74 -1.68 -11.23
CA ASP A 24 -3.02 -2.90 -10.45
C ASP A 24 -4.05 -2.69 -9.33
N TYR A 25 -4.45 -1.45 -9.05
CA TYR A 25 -5.56 -1.18 -8.14
C TYR A 25 -6.87 -1.87 -8.57
N GLN A 26 -7.02 -2.10 -9.88
CA GLN A 26 -8.15 -2.84 -10.48
C GLN A 26 -7.83 -4.32 -10.74
N SER A 27 -6.63 -4.81 -10.38
CA SER A 27 -6.25 -6.20 -10.62
C SER A 27 -7.13 -7.16 -9.83
N SER A 28 -7.37 -8.34 -10.41
CA SER A 28 -7.98 -9.48 -9.73
C SER A 28 -6.98 -10.29 -8.90
N ASN A 29 -5.67 -10.01 -9.01
CA ASN A 29 -4.65 -10.60 -8.17
C ASN A 29 -4.54 -9.80 -6.86
N GLU A 30 -4.71 -10.49 -5.73
CA GLU A 30 -4.70 -9.87 -4.40
C GLU A 30 -3.33 -9.27 -4.02
N VAL A 31 -2.22 -9.84 -4.48
CA VAL A 31 -0.87 -9.32 -4.22
C VAL A 31 -0.66 -7.99 -4.96
N GLU A 32 -0.96 -7.97 -6.25
CA GLU A 32 -0.84 -6.76 -7.09
C GLU A 32 -1.73 -5.64 -6.55
N LYS A 33 -3.00 -5.96 -6.27
CA LYS A 33 -3.95 -5.00 -5.70
C LYS A 33 -3.52 -4.48 -4.33
N GLY A 34 -2.99 -5.36 -3.47
CA GLY A 34 -2.47 -4.98 -2.16
C GLY A 34 -1.26 -4.05 -2.24
N LEU A 35 -0.32 -4.34 -3.16
CA LEU A 35 0.83 -3.47 -3.43
C LEU A 35 0.39 -2.08 -3.93
N ALA A 36 -0.58 -2.02 -4.86
CA ALA A 36 -1.12 -0.76 -5.35
C ALA A 36 -1.84 0.04 -4.25
N THR A 37 -2.69 -0.63 -3.47
CA THR A 37 -3.47 -0.02 -2.38
C THR A 37 -2.56 0.57 -1.29
N THR A 38 -1.50 -0.15 -0.90
CA THR A 38 -0.57 0.35 0.13
C THR A 38 0.29 1.50 -0.38
N HIS A 39 0.64 1.52 -1.68
CA HIS A 39 1.35 2.63 -2.29
C HIS A 39 0.50 3.92 -2.30
N GLU A 40 -0.79 3.80 -2.62
CA GLU A 40 -1.75 4.91 -2.55
C GLU A 40 -1.86 5.43 -1.11
N GLN A 41 -2.11 4.56 -0.11
CA GLN A 41 -2.21 4.97 1.29
C GLN A 41 -0.96 5.71 1.80
N VAL A 42 0.24 5.27 1.41
CA VAL A 42 1.49 5.95 1.77
C VAL A 42 1.61 7.30 1.07
N SER A 43 1.20 7.39 -0.19
CA SER A 43 1.22 8.63 -0.97
C SER A 43 0.22 9.66 -0.43
N ASP A 44 -0.99 9.20 -0.08
CA ASP A 44 -2.03 10.01 0.56
C ASP A 44 -1.55 10.55 1.90
N ALA A 45 -1.00 9.69 2.76
CA ALA A 45 -0.45 10.12 4.05
C ALA A 45 0.72 11.12 3.89
N TYR A 46 1.51 11.01 2.83
CA TYR A 46 2.56 11.98 2.52
C TYR A 46 2.01 13.32 2.00
N MET A 47 0.96 13.29 1.18
CA MET A 47 0.35 14.48 0.57
C MET A 47 -0.59 15.23 1.53
N GLU A 48 -1.48 14.52 2.23
CA GLU A 48 -2.38 15.05 3.26
C GLU A 48 -1.58 15.54 4.48
N GLY A 49 -0.43 14.90 4.72
CA GLY A 49 0.33 15.08 5.95
C GLY A 49 -0.24 14.23 7.07
N THR A 50 0.43 14.20 8.22
CA THR A 50 -0.11 13.53 9.40
C THR A 50 -1.14 14.43 10.09
N ILE A 51 -2.03 13.86 10.91
CA ILE A 51 -2.96 14.63 11.77
C ILE A 51 -2.21 15.68 12.63
N ASP A 52 -0.94 15.43 12.95
CA ASP A 52 -0.08 16.39 13.65
C ASP A 52 0.27 17.62 12.79
N ALA A 53 0.39 17.46 11.46
CA ALA A 53 0.67 18.55 10.53
C ALA A 53 -0.52 19.50 10.32
N GLU A 54 -1.76 19.02 10.45
CA GLU A 54 -2.95 19.89 10.37
C GLU A 54 -3.09 20.80 11.60
N LYS A 55 -2.75 20.29 12.79
CA LYS A 55 -2.80 21.08 14.04
C LYS A 55 -1.85 22.28 14.04
N GLU A 56 -0.77 22.24 13.28
CA GLU A 56 0.13 23.39 13.12
C GLU A 56 -0.45 24.47 12.20
N LYS A 57 -1.33 24.11 11.26
CA LYS A 57 -1.96 25.08 10.34
C LYS A 57 -3.06 25.91 11.02
N ASP A 58 -3.76 25.33 11.99
CA ASP A 58 -4.82 26.02 12.73
C ASP A 58 -4.29 27.03 13.77
N VAL A 59 -3.04 26.87 14.23
CA VAL A 59 -2.44 27.76 15.26
C VAL A 59 -1.94 29.09 14.66
N ASN A 60 -1.77 29.20 13.33
CA ASN A 60 -1.21 30.38 12.68
C ASN A 60 -2.20 31.15 11.76
N SER A 61 -3.51 31.04 12.01
CA SER A 61 -4.53 31.86 11.32
C SER A 61 -4.99 33.10 12.10
N ASN A 62 -4.30 33.46 13.18
CA ASN A 62 -4.51 34.71 13.92
C ASN A 62 -3.26 35.60 13.85
N LYS A 63 -3.07 36.29 12.72
CA LYS A 63 -2.30 37.53 12.68
C LYS A 63 -2.83 38.49 11.62
#